data_AF-A0A7C1W6A5-F1
#
_entry.id   AF-A0A7C1W6A5-F1
#
_cell.length_a   1.000
_cell.length_b   1.000
_cell.length_c   1.000
_cell.angle_alpha   90.00
_cell.angle_beta   90.00
_cell.angle_gamma   90.00
#
_symmetry.space_group_name_H-M   'P 1'
#
loop_
_entity.id
_entity.type
_entity.pdbx_description
1 polymer ?
#
loop_
_entity_poly.entity_id
_entity_poly.type
_entity_poly.pdbx_seq_one_letter_code
_entity_poly.pdbx_strand_id
1 'polypeptide(L)' 'MCGIAGVYNLNGEPVPTGLLKRMTGVIAHRGPDSEGQYTDGPVGLGNRRLATIDLSPAGQ' A
#
# COMPACT_ATOMS: atom_id res chain seq x y z
N MET A 1 -6.68 -9.19 8.67
CA MET A 1 -5.43 -9.74 8.12
C MET A 1 -4.88 -8.71 7.18
N CYS A 2 -3.62 -8.27 7.28
CA CYS A 2 -3.06 -7.22 6.42
C CYS A 2 -3.22 -7.48 4.91
N GLY A 3 -3.14 -6.41 4.12
CA GLY A 3 -3.19 -6.43 2.66
C GLY A 3 -1.97 -5.78 2.02
N ILE A 4 -1.58 -6.24 0.83
CA ILE A 4 -0.50 -5.69 0.02
C ILE A 4 -1.03 -5.55 -1.41
N ALA A 5 -0.68 -4.46 -2.07
CA ALA A 5 -0.89 -4.22 -3.49
C ALA A 5 0.39 -3.63 -4.09
N GLY A 6 0.66 -3.91 -5.37
CA GLY A 6 1.81 -3.36 -6.04
C GLY A 6 1.65 -3.34 -7.55
N VAL A 7 2.47 -2.53 -8.20
CA VAL A 7 2.53 -2.39 -9.65
C VAL A 7 3.98 -2.24 -10.08
N TYR A 8 4.30 -2.83 -11.22
CA TYR A 8 5.55 -2.61 -11.93
C TYR A 8 5.23 -2.31 -13.40
N ASN A 9 5.55 -1.11 -13.84
CA ASN A 9 5.32 -0.67 -15.21
C ASN A 9 6.44 -1.17 -16.12
N LEU A 10 6.17 -2.21 -16.91
CA LEU A 10 7.15 -2.83 -17.82
C LEU A 10 7.67 -1.89 -18.93
N ASN A 11 6.96 -0.82 -19.22
CA ASN A 11 7.37 0.22 -20.16
C ASN A 11 8.31 1.26 -19.55
N GLY A 12 8.65 1.15 -18.25
CA GLY A 12 9.55 2.07 -17.55
C GLY A 12 8.90 3.37 -17.10
N GLU A 13 7.62 3.60 -17.43
CA GLU A 13 6.91 4.82 -17.05
C GLU A 13 6.68 4.87 -15.53
N PRO A 14 6.75 6.06 -14.90
CA PRO A 14 6.48 6.20 -13.47
C PRO A 14 5.09 5.70 -13.06
N VAL A 15 4.97 5.24 -11.81
CA VAL A 15 3.67 4.85 -11.26
C VAL A 15 2.72 6.05 -11.27
N PRO A 16 1.52 5.93 -11.88
CA PRO A 16 0.55 7.03 -11.90
C PRO A 16 0.12 7.46 -10.50
N THR A 17 0.04 8.76 -10.27
CA THR A 17 -0.41 9.33 -9.00
C THR A 17 -1.79 8.79 -8.63
N GLY A 18 -1.93 8.34 -7.37
CA GLY A 18 -3.18 7.83 -6.82
C GLY A 18 -3.57 6.41 -7.29
N LEU A 19 -2.79 5.76 -8.17
CA LEU A 19 -3.05 4.36 -8.53
C LEU A 19 -2.95 3.45 -7.31
N LEU A 20 -1.86 3.56 -6.55
CA LEU A 20 -1.66 2.77 -5.33
C LEU A 20 -2.77 3.02 -4.30
N LYS A 21 -3.22 4.28 -4.12
CA LYS A 21 -4.36 4.61 -3.26
C LYS A 21 -5.64 3.90 -3.67
N ARG A 22 -5.94 3.82 -4.97
CA ARG A 22 -7.11 3.07 -5.48
C ARG A 22 -6.95 1.57 -5.22
N MET A 23 -5.78 1.01 -5.53
CA MET A 23 -5.51 -0.41 -5.33
C MET A 23 -5.61 -0.82 -3.86
N THR A 24 -4.98 -0.08 -2.95
CA THR A 24 -5.09 -0.35 -1.51
C THR A 24 -6.51 -0.11 -1.00
N GLY A 25 -7.26 0.85 -1.56
CA GLY A 25 -8.66 1.12 -1.20
C GLY A 25 -9.59 -0.07 -1.41
N VAL A 26 -9.42 -0.83 -2.50
CA VAL A 26 -10.21 -2.05 -2.78
C VAL A 26 -10.02 -3.12 -1.67
N ILE A 27 -8.83 -3.19 -1.09
CA ILE A 27 -8.48 -4.15 -0.03
C ILE A 27 -8.48 -3.53 1.38
N ALA A 28 -9.11 -2.37 1.58
CA ALA A 28 -9.11 -1.66 2.87
C ALA A 28 -9.67 -2.50 4.02
N HIS A 29 -10.68 -3.33 3.76
CA HIS A 29 -11.29 -4.24 4.74
C HIS A 29 -10.31 -5.24 5.39
N ARG A 30 -9.16 -5.49 4.75
CA ARG A 30 -8.11 -6.38 5.26
C ARG A 30 -7.33 -5.73 6.41
N GLY A 31 -7.04 -4.44 6.29
CA GLY A 31 -6.27 -3.66 7.25
C GLY A 31 -6.82 -2.25 7.40
N PRO A 32 -7.84 -2.06 8.26
CA PRO A 32 -8.51 -0.78 8.45
C PRO A 32 -7.72 0.22 9.31
N ASP A 33 -6.67 -0.21 10.00
CA ASP A 33 -6.01 0.61 11.02
C ASP A 33 -4.98 1.57 10.44
N SER A 34 -4.30 1.20 9.35
CA SER A 34 -3.31 2.07 8.69
C SER A 34 -3.11 1.72 7.21
N GLU A 35 -2.60 2.68 6.44
CA GLU A 35 -2.19 2.50 5.04
C GLU A 35 -0.82 3.13 4.80
N GLY A 36 -0.10 2.60 3.81
CA GLY A 36 1.16 3.14 3.34
C GLY A 36 1.32 2.95 1.84
N GLN A 37 2.11 3.83 1.23
CA GLN A 37 2.41 3.84 -0.20
C GLN A 37 3.88 4.21 -0.40
N TYR A 38 4.54 3.50 -1.30
CA TYR A 38 5.90 3.73 -1.72
C TYR A 38 5.97 3.70 -3.24
N THR A 39 6.67 4.64 -3.84
CA THR A 39 6.89 4.71 -5.29
C THR A 39 8.34 5.03 -5.58
N ASP A 40 8.92 4.31 -6.52
CA ASP A 40 10.24 4.57 -7.08
C ASP A 40 10.19 4.30 -8.59
N GLY A 41 10.13 5.37 -9.38
CA GLY A 41 9.94 5.32 -10.83
C GLY A 41 8.79 4.37 -11.23
N PRO A 42 9.07 3.28 -11.96
CA PRO A 42 8.05 2.33 -12.45
C PRO A 42 7.53 1.35 -11.39
N VAL A 43 8.10 1.34 -10.19
CA VAL A 43 7.72 0.43 -9.09
C VAL A 43 6.86 1.16 -8.08
N GLY A 44 5.76 0.52 -7.68
CA GLY A 44 4.89 1.01 -6.62
C GLY A 44 4.44 -0.11 -5.70
N LEU A 45 4.51 0.13 -4.40
CA LEU A 45 4.04 -0.79 -3.36
C LEU A 45 3.09 -0.06 -2.42
N GLY A 46 2.03 -0.72 -1.99
CA GLY A 46 1.11 -0.20 -0.99
C GLY A 46 0.65 -1.29 -0.03
N ASN A 47 0.40 -0.90 1.22
CA ASN A 47 -0.03 -1.81 2.27
C ASN A 47 -1.31 -1.32 2.98
N ARG A 48 -2.01 -2.28 3.57
CA ARG A 48 -3.12 -2.10 4.51
C ARG A 48 -2.79 -2.87 5.78
N ARG A 49 -2.71 -2.19 6.91
CA ARG A 49 -2.31 -2.78 8.19
C ARG A 49 -3.53 -3.08 9.05
N LEU A 50 -3.63 -4.30 9.55
CA LEU A 50 -4.43 -4.65 10.72
C LEU A 50 -3.45 -4.77 11.89
N ALA A 51 -3.58 -3.89 12.88
CA ALA A 51 -2.75 -3.80 14.06
C ALA A 51 -3.10 -4.95 15.03
N THR A 52 -2.27 -5.99 15.07
CA THR A 52 -2.43 -7.12 16.00
C THR A 52 -1.24 -7.29 16.93
N ILE A 53 -0.05 -6.82 16.53
CA ILE A 53 1.18 -6.83 17.30
C ILE A 53 1.78 -5.43 17.19
N ASP A 54 2.25 -4.89 18.31
CA ASP A 54 2.70 -3.51 18.46
C ASP A 54 1.66 -2.48 17.98
N LEU A 55 0.77 -2.12 18.89
CA LEU A 55 -0.32 -1.16 18.63
C LEU A 55 0.12 0.30 18.78
N SER A 56 1.41 0.54 19.07
CA SER A 56 1.92 1.90 19.22
C SER A 56 2.05 2.61 17.86
N PRO A 57 2.16 3.95 17.84
CA PRO A 57 2.47 4.68 16.61
C PRO A 57 3.77 4.24 15.93
N ALA A 58 4.72 3.65 16.68
CA ALA A 58 5.98 3.17 16.13
C ALA A 58 5.83 1.86 15.33
N GLY A 59 4.72 1.12 15.52
CA GLY A 59 4.46 -0.14 14.83
C GLY A 59 3.85 -0.02 13.44
N GLN A 60 3.67 1.21 12.91
CA GLN A 60 2.99 1.49 11.63
C GLN A 60 3.91 1.39 10.42
#